data_AF-A0A4D9EGN2-F1
#
_entry.id   AF-A0A4D9EGN2-F1
#
_cell.length_a   1.000
_cell.length_b   1.000
_cell.length_c   1.000
_cell.angle_alpha   90.00
_cell.angle_beta   90.00
_cell.angle_gamma   90.00
#
_symmetry.space_group_name_H-M   'P 1'
#
loop_
_entity.id
_entity.type
_entity.pdbx_description
1 polymer ?
#
loop_
_entity_poly.entity_id
_entity_poly.type
_entity_poly.pdbx_seq_one_letter_code
_entity_poly.pdbx_strand_id
1 'polypeptide(L)'
;MSESFLDLRNNFENATSVNTSSLVPKPAGTKESFQFKPENVTIENGTIIYFAIRAIDNVSLTSEVSNVVQAALFVPPKESLPDTLPTEVINDGVNVSIIVLIVTGSVIAVLIAVSITVCILHKKNRKGGPELRM
;
A
#
# COMPACT_ATOMS: atom_id res chain seq x y z
N MET A 1 25.74 -12.82 20.82
CA MET A 1 25.53 -13.66 22.01
C MET A 1 24.04 -13.88 22.16
N SER A 2 23.58 -15.09 22.47
CA SER A 2 22.17 -15.30 22.85
C SER A 2 22.00 -14.71 24.24
N GLU A 3 21.29 -13.59 24.38
CA GLU A 3 20.89 -13.14 25.70
C GLU A 3 19.99 -14.21 26.31
N SER A 4 20.34 -14.70 27.49
CA SER A 4 19.44 -15.61 28.18
C SER A 4 18.23 -14.81 28.64
N PHE A 5 17.05 -15.43 28.64
CA PHE A 5 15.84 -14.78 29.18
C PHE A 5 16.03 -14.30 30.63
N LEU A 6 16.90 -14.98 31.38
CA LEU A 6 17.29 -14.60 32.72
C LEU A 6 18.11 -13.30 32.74
N ASP A 7 19.06 -13.14 31.81
CA ASP A 7 19.85 -11.92 31.68
C ASP A 7 18.98 -10.72 31.30
N LEU A 8 18.02 -10.91 30.40
CA LEU A 8 17.07 -9.88 30.02
C LEU A 8 16.20 -9.43 31.20
N ARG A 9 15.74 -10.38 32.04
CA ARG A 9 14.97 -10.06 33.24
C ARG A 9 15.81 -9.29 34.26
N ASN A 10 17.05 -9.71 34.49
CA ASN A 10 17.94 -9.11 35.48
C ASN A 10 18.45 -7.73 35.06
N ASN A 11 18.53 -7.44 33.76
CA ASN A 11 19.04 -6.17 33.23
C ASN A 11 17.96 -5.25 32.66
N PHE A 12 16.67 -5.53 32.91
CA PHE A 12 15.56 -4.74 32.37
C PHE A 12 15.59 -3.27 32.83
N GLU A 13 16.28 -2.96 33.93
CA GLU A 13 16.45 -1.59 34.41
C GLU A 13 17.22 -0.69 33.43
N ASN A 14 18.05 -1.29 32.56
CA ASN A 14 18.82 -0.59 31.54
C ASN A 14 18.07 -0.51 30.19
N ALA A 15 16.84 -1.03 30.12
CA ALA A 15 16.04 -1.00 28.90
C ALA A 15 15.58 0.43 28.56
N THR A 16 15.29 0.66 27.29
CA THR A 16 14.70 1.93 26.83
C THR A 16 13.33 2.11 27.48
N SER A 17 13.22 3.06 28.41
CA SER A 17 11.94 3.43 29.00
C SER A 17 11.08 4.15 27.97
N VAL A 18 9.79 3.81 27.92
CA VAL A 18 8.81 4.48 27.08
C VAL A 18 8.15 5.58 27.91
N ASN A 19 7.93 6.75 27.33
CA ASN A 19 7.24 7.84 28.01
C ASN A 19 5.78 7.46 28.28
N THR A 20 5.46 7.18 29.55
CA THR A 20 4.12 6.83 30.03
C THR A 20 3.42 7.99 30.75
N SER A 21 3.89 9.23 30.62
CA SER A 21 3.35 10.38 31.37
C SER A 21 1.88 10.68 31.08
N SER A 22 1.34 10.20 29.95
CA SER A 22 -0.07 10.32 29.58
C SER A 22 -0.95 9.21 30.17
N LEU A 23 -0.38 8.20 30.81
CA LEU A 23 -1.10 7.10 31.42
C LEU A 23 -1.43 7.40 32.88
N VAL A 24 -2.66 7.04 33.27
CA VAL A 24 -3.08 6.99 34.66
C VAL A 24 -3.38 5.53 34.98
N PRO A 25 -2.54 4.85 35.79
CA PRO A 25 -2.72 3.44 36.09
C PRO A 25 -4.12 3.15 36.64
N LYS A 26 -4.76 2.13 36.06
CA LYS A 26 -6.08 1.68 36.52
C LYS A 26 -5.96 0.80 37.77
N PRO A 27 -7.06 0.61 38.52
CA PRO A 27 -7.10 -0.35 39.61
C PRO A 27 -6.67 -1.75 39.17
N ALA A 28 -6.03 -2.49 40.08
CA ALA A 28 -5.54 -3.85 39.84
C ALA A 28 -6.64 -4.77 39.29
N GLY A 29 -6.27 -5.62 38.32
CA GLY A 29 -7.19 -6.52 37.62
C GLY A 29 -7.92 -5.89 36.43
N THR A 30 -7.75 -4.59 36.18
CA THR A 30 -8.34 -3.93 35.02
C THR A 30 -7.42 -4.03 33.81
N LYS A 31 -7.98 -4.31 32.62
CA LYS A 31 -7.22 -4.27 31.37
C LYS A 31 -6.88 -2.82 30.98
N GLU A 32 -5.63 -2.60 30.61
CA GLU A 32 -5.12 -1.33 30.11
C GLU A 32 -4.49 -1.52 28.73
N SER A 33 -4.53 -0.47 27.91
CA SER A 33 -3.97 -0.45 26.57
C SER A 33 -3.21 0.85 26.40
N PHE A 34 -1.99 0.75 25.91
CA PHE A 34 -1.12 1.88 25.64
C PHE A 34 -0.49 1.72 24.28
N GLN A 35 -0.44 2.81 23.52
CA GLN A 35 0.24 2.89 22.25
C GLN A 35 1.32 3.94 22.35
N PHE A 36 2.50 3.63 21.84
CA PHE A 36 3.62 4.54 21.79
C PHE A 36 4.28 4.46 20.42
N LYS A 37 4.96 5.53 20.07
CA LYS A 37 5.89 5.54 18.94
C LYS A 37 7.30 5.50 19.52
N PRO A 38 8.12 4.50 19.16
CA PRO A 38 9.52 4.49 19.58
C PRO A 38 10.23 5.70 18.99
N GLU A 39 10.89 6.47 19.85
CA GLU A 39 11.77 7.57 19.46
C GLU A 39 13.21 7.05 19.47
N ASN A 40 13.99 7.38 18.44
CA ASN A 40 15.42 7.01 18.31
C ASN A 40 15.71 5.51 18.22
N VAL A 41 14.72 4.66 17.91
CA VAL A 41 14.92 3.24 17.64
C VAL A 41 14.44 2.92 16.23
N THR A 42 15.38 2.51 15.37
CA THR A 42 15.05 1.91 14.07
C THR A 42 14.73 0.44 14.29
N ILE A 43 13.47 0.05 14.06
CA ILE A 43 13.05 -1.36 14.13
C ILE A 43 13.14 -1.93 12.72
N GLU A 44 14.12 -2.81 12.49
CA GLU A 44 14.33 -3.47 11.21
C GLU A 44 13.46 -4.74 11.09
N ASN A 45 13.40 -5.30 9.87
CA ASN A 45 12.68 -6.55 9.66
C ASN A 45 13.36 -7.71 10.41
N GLY A 46 12.57 -8.48 11.14
CA GLY A 46 13.10 -9.58 11.96
C GLY A 46 13.66 -9.12 13.30
N THR A 47 13.57 -7.83 13.65
CA THR A 47 13.87 -7.37 15.00
C THR A 47 12.88 -7.96 16.00
N ILE A 48 13.44 -8.61 17.03
CA ILE A 48 12.72 -9.13 18.18
C ILE A 48 12.79 -8.09 19.29
N ILE A 49 11.63 -7.68 19.79
CA ILE A 49 11.46 -6.71 20.88
C ILE A 49 10.92 -7.45 22.10
N TYR A 50 11.46 -7.10 23.26
CA TYR A 50 10.97 -7.62 24.53
C TYR A 50 10.36 -6.48 25.34
N PHE A 51 9.21 -6.76 25.96
CA PHE A 51 8.49 -5.80 26.80
C PHE A 51 8.30 -6.35 28.20
N ALA A 52 8.46 -5.47 29.19
CA ALA A 52 8.00 -5.68 30.55
C ALA A 52 7.55 -4.34 31.14
N ILE A 53 6.78 -4.40 32.20
CA ILE A 53 6.16 -3.24 32.86
C ILE A 53 6.63 -3.21 34.31
N ARG A 54 6.82 -1.99 34.82
CA ARG A 54 7.02 -1.69 36.24
C ARG A 54 6.06 -0.57 36.64
N ALA A 55 5.53 -0.65 37.85
CA ALA A 55 4.76 0.42 38.44
C ALA A 55 5.67 1.32 39.27
N ILE A 56 5.45 2.63 39.20
CA ILE A 56 6.10 3.62 40.06
C ILE A 56 4.99 4.29 40.86
N ASP A 57 5.10 4.29 42.18
CA ASP A 57 4.11 4.93 43.07
C ASP A 57 4.38 6.43 43.30
N ASN A 58 3.55 7.08 44.11
CA ASN A 58 3.67 8.52 44.36
C ASN A 58 4.92 8.91 45.18
N VAL A 59 5.57 7.96 45.84
CA VAL A 59 6.83 8.14 46.58
C VAL A 59 8.03 7.65 45.78
N SER A 60 7.86 7.42 44.47
CA SER A 60 8.89 6.98 43.52
C SER A 60 9.47 5.60 43.84
N LEU A 61 8.74 4.76 44.56
CA LEU A 61 9.11 3.35 44.70
C LEU A 61 8.70 2.60 43.44
N THR A 62 9.64 1.80 42.94
CA THR A 62 9.44 1.03 41.71
C THR A 62 9.17 -0.43 42.07
N SER A 63 8.16 -1.02 41.43
CA SER A 63 7.85 -2.44 41.58
C SER A 63 8.93 -3.35 40.98
N GLU A 64 8.84 -4.64 41.29
CA GLU A 64 9.50 -5.70 40.54
C GLU A 64 9.07 -5.68 39.05
N VAL A 65 9.91 -6.25 38.20
CA VAL A 65 9.65 -6.41 36.76
C VAL A 65 8.54 -7.44 36.52
N SER A 66 7.58 -7.11 35.65
CA SER A 66 6.52 -8.03 35.24
C SER A 66 7.07 -9.28 34.51
N ASN A 67 6.18 -10.15 34.07
CA ASN A 67 6.52 -11.11 33.03
C ASN A 67 7.05 -10.36 31.79
N VAL A 68 8.08 -10.93 31.15
CA VAL A 68 8.61 -10.42 29.89
C VAL A 68 7.84 -11.06 28.74
N VAL A 69 7.37 -10.24 27.80
CA VAL A 69 6.73 -10.70 26.57
C VAL A 69 7.60 -10.37 25.37
N GLN A 70 7.53 -11.19 24.34
CA GLN A 70 8.31 -11.05 23.12
C GLN A 70 7.38 -10.70 21.95
N ALA A 71 7.80 -9.76 21.11
CA ALA A 71 7.13 -9.42 19.85
C ALA A 71 8.18 -9.36 18.74
N ALA A 72 7.83 -9.85 17.54
CA ALA A 72 8.69 -9.72 16.37
C ALA A 72 8.02 -8.79 15.36
N LEU A 73 8.76 -7.81 14.84
CA LEU A 73 8.27 -7.01 13.70
C LEU A 73 8.67 -7.73 12.41
N PHE A 74 7.66 -8.17 11.66
CA PHE A 74 7.85 -8.69 10.32
C PHE A 74 7.34 -7.67 9.30
N VAL A 75 8.26 -7.04 8.57
CA VAL A 75 7.93 -6.20 7.43
C VAL A 75 8.16 -7.04 6.17
N PRO A 76 7.12 -7.40 5.41
CA PRO A 76 7.32 -8.10 4.15
C PRO A 76 8.29 -7.32 3.25
N PRO A 77 9.11 -8.00 2.42
CA PRO A 77 9.95 -7.32 1.44
C PRO A 77 9.11 -6.33 0.66
N LYS A 78 9.55 -5.07 0.63
CA LYS A 78 8.97 -4.08 -0.28
C LYS A 78 9.22 -4.62 -1.67
N GLU A 79 8.16 -4.90 -2.44
CA GLU A 79 8.34 -5.33 -3.83
C GLU A 79 9.25 -4.31 -4.51
N SER A 80 10.48 -4.73 -4.82
CA SER A 80 11.36 -3.96 -5.67
C SER A 80 10.73 -4.02 -7.05
N LEU A 81 10.00 -2.98 -7.42
CA LEU A 81 9.77 -2.70 -8.83
C LEU A 81 11.14 -2.74 -9.52
N PRO A 82 11.32 -3.53 -10.59
CA PRO A 82 12.62 -3.63 -11.23
C PRO A 82 13.06 -2.23 -11.67
N ASP A 83 14.17 -1.77 -11.10
CA ASP A 83 14.94 -0.62 -11.57
C ASP A 83 15.32 -0.93 -13.02
N THR A 84 14.53 -0.42 -13.95
CA THR A 84 14.76 -0.60 -15.36
C THR A 84 15.85 0.39 -15.76
N LEU A 85 17.04 -0.15 -16.02
CA LEU A 85 18.16 0.41 -16.76
C LEU A 85 17.70 1.40 -17.87
N PRO A 86 18.44 2.50 -18.16
CA PRO A 86 17.98 3.51 -19.08
C PRO A 86 17.90 2.95 -20.49
N THR A 87 16.69 2.73 -20.97
CA THR A 87 16.41 2.66 -22.39
C THR A 87 15.04 3.27 -22.57
N GLU A 88 15.00 4.41 -23.28
CA GLU A 88 13.79 4.94 -23.90
C GLU A 88 13.08 3.83 -24.67
N VAL A 89 12.14 3.16 -24.03
CA VAL A 89 11.18 2.33 -24.73
C VAL A 89 9.83 2.60 -24.07
N ILE A 90 9.12 3.52 -24.71
CA ILE A 90 7.72 3.87 -24.60
C ILE A 90 6.90 2.81 -23.83
N ASN A 91 6.82 2.93 -22.52
CA ASN A 91 5.89 2.20 -21.68
C ASN A 91 4.70 3.10 -21.39
N ASP A 92 3.96 3.48 -22.44
CA ASP A 92 2.62 4.01 -22.25
C ASP A 92 1.75 2.82 -21.86
N GLY A 93 1.40 2.76 -20.57
CA GLY A 93 0.35 1.88 -20.08
C GLY A 93 -0.91 2.15 -20.89
N VAL A 94 -1.16 1.29 -21.89
CA VAL A 94 -2.30 1.43 -22.79
C VAL A 94 -3.55 1.24 -21.94
N ASN A 95 -4.13 2.37 -21.54
CA ASN A 95 -5.29 2.40 -20.68
C ASN A 95 -6.43 1.72 -21.42
N VAL A 96 -7.11 0.73 -20.82
CA VAL A 96 -8.17 -0.04 -21.48
C VAL A 96 -9.24 0.90 -22.08
N SER A 97 -9.46 2.05 -21.44
CA SER A 97 -10.31 3.14 -21.95
C SER A 97 -9.86 3.68 -23.32
N ILE A 98 -8.56 3.84 -23.55
CA ILE A 98 -7.99 4.29 -24.83
C ILE A 98 -8.21 3.24 -25.92
N ILE A 99 -8.01 1.95 -25.60
CA ILE A 99 -8.27 0.84 -26.55
C ILE A 99 -9.74 0.85 -26.97
N VAL A 100 -10.66 0.97 -26.00
CA VAL A 100 -12.10 1.04 -26.26
C VAL A 100 -12.45 2.25 -27.13
N LEU A 101 -11.82 3.41 -26.90
CA LEU A 101 -12.04 4.61 -27.70
C LEU A 101 -11.56 4.44 -29.15
N ILE A 102 -10.39 3.84 -29.36
CA ILE A 102 -9.82 3.58 -30.70
C ILE A 102 -10.70 2.60 -31.48
N VAL A 103 -11.12 1.51 -30.83
CA VAL A 103 -12.00 0.50 -31.46
C VAL A 103 -13.34 1.12 -31.83
N THR A 104 -13.95 1.85 -30.90
CA THR A 104 -15.25 2.52 -31.13
C THR A 104 -15.15 3.57 -32.24
N GLY A 105 -14.11 4.41 -32.21
CA GLY A 105 -13.85 5.42 -33.24
C GLY A 105 -13.65 4.81 -34.63
N SER A 106 -12.92 3.69 -34.70
CA SER A 106 -12.66 2.98 -35.97
C SER A 106 -13.94 2.39 -36.57
N VAL A 107 -14.82 1.81 -35.75
CA VAL A 107 -16.13 1.29 -36.22
C VAL A 107 -16.98 2.43 -36.79
N ILE A 108 -17.06 3.56 -36.10
CA ILE A 108 -17.82 4.73 -36.58
C ILE A 108 -17.26 5.26 -37.90
N ALA A 109 -15.92 5.37 -38.01
CA ALA A 109 -15.27 5.84 -39.24
C ALA A 109 -15.57 4.92 -40.44
N VAL A 110 -15.54 3.60 -40.24
CA VAL A 110 -15.87 2.62 -41.30
C VAL A 110 -17.33 2.76 -41.73
N LEU A 111 -18.26 2.92 -40.79
CA LEU A 111 -19.68 3.12 -41.11
C LEU A 111 -19.91 4.38 -41.95
N ILE A 112 -19.22 5.48 -41.62
CA ILE A 112 -19.29 6.72 -42.39
C ILE A 112 -18.72 6.52 -43.81
N ALA A 113 -17.56 5.87 -43.93
CA ALA A 113 -16.94 5.60 -45.22
C ALA A 113 -17.83 4.74 -46.14
N VAL A 114 -18.43 3.67 -45.59
CA VAL A 114 -19.39 2.82 -46.31
C VAL A 114 -20.60 3.64 -46.75
N SER A 115 -21.17 4.44 -45.84
CA SER A 115 -22.31 5.31 -46.16
C SER A 115 -22.02 6.28 -47.30
N ILE A 116 -20.84 6.93 -47.28
CA ILE A 116 -20.40 7.82 -48.37
C ILE A 116 -20.29 7.05 -49.69
N THR A 117 -19.68 5.86 -49.66
CA THR A 117 -19.48 5.03 -50.86
C THR A 117 -20.82 4.60 -51.47
N VAL A 118 -21.77 4.18 -50.63
CA VAL A 118 -23.14 3.83 -51.04
C VAL A 118 -23.89 5.06 -51.55
N CYS A 119 -23.79 6.21 -50.87
CA CYS A 119 -24.43 7.45 -51.31
C CYS A 119 -23.92 7.91 -52.68
N ILE A 120 -22.61 7.79 -52.94
CA ILE A 120 -22.01 8.13 -54.24
C ILE A 120 -22.49 7.15 -55.32
N LEU A 121 -22.51 5.84 -55.03
CA LEU A 121 -22.98 4.83 -55.98
C LEU A 121 -24.46 5.02 -56.32
N HIS A 122 -25.30 5.29 -55.33
CA HIS A 122 -26.72 5.55 -55.52
C HIS A 122 -26.99 6.87 -56.27
N LYS A 123 -26.21 7.93 -56.00
CA LYS A 123 -26.26 9.19 -56.76
C LYS A 123 -25.80 9.00 -58.21
N LYS A 124 -24.80 8.13 -58.46
CA LYS A 124 -24.34 7.78 -59.81
C LYS A 124 -25.43 7.04 -60.58
N ASN A 125 -26.08 6.05 -59.96
CA ASN A 125 -27.20 5.32 -60.58
C ASN A 125 -28.41 6.21 -60.87
N ARG A 126 -28.68 7.24 -60.05
CA ARG A 126 -29.73 8.24 -60.34
C ARG A 126 -29.41 9.19 -61.49
N LYS A 127 -28.13 9.45 -61.76
CA LYS A 127 -27.69 10.31 -62.88
C LYS A 127 -27.45 9.54 -64.19
N GLY A 128 -27.44 8.21 -64.15
CA GLY A 128 -27.13 7.34 -65.30
C GLY A 128 -28.23 6.38 -65.74
N GLY A 129 -29.47 6.48 -65.22
CA GLY A 129 -30.64 5.73 -65.70
C GLY A 129 -31.47 6.55 -66.70
N PRO A 130 -32.06 5.90 -67.73
CA PRO A 130 -32.16 6.42 -69.10
C PRO A 130 -33.12 7.61 -69.27
N GLU A 131 -32.73 8.56 -70.11
CA GLU A 131 -33.71 9.36 -70.86
C GLU A 131 -34.60 8.40 -71.64
N LEU A 132 -35.84 8.24 -71.18
CA LEU A 132 -36.91 7.66 -71.98
C LEU A 132 -37.21 8.63 -73.12
N ARG A 133 -36.54 8.40 -74.26
CA ARG A 133 -37.07 8.77 -75.57
C ARG A 133 -38.26 7.85 -75.87
N MET A 134 -39.48 8.33 -75.66
CA MET A 134 -40.56 8.44 -76.66
C MET A 134 -41.83 8.97 -75.99
#